data_AF-A0A2A6BG68-F1
#
_entry.id   AF-A0A2A6BG68-F1
#
_cell.length_a   1.000
_cell.length_b   1.000
_cell.length_c   1.000
_cell.angle_alpha   90.00
_cell.angle_beta   90.00
_cell.angle_gamma   90.00
#
_symmetry.space_group_name_H-M   'P 1'
#
loop_
_entity.id
_entity.type
_entity.pdbx_description
1 polymer ?
#
loop_
_entity_poly.entity_id
_entity_poly.type
_entity_poly.pdbx_seq_one_letter_code
_entity_poly.pdbx_strand_id
1 'polypeptide(L)'
;MRVALIFVVLLAAAQPGATFDFSSITSFWEGVKEKIETFIRGNGTITDEQALLLEKLNATSSEMGDFHERLKEIRELVKDQLKSTENSIDKKALEKMLKKFGSRIREHIRKTGDNLEEVNANLNVADQYYQGDMILTNQQMDQMDQNVNKRQAFVDGTVGRRWGTVYYSFAAGIKAHTRTVAEMAIKFWQSNTCVNFAFSETQARRINVFEGQGCYSYVGSIGRTQELSLGQGCDSFGTAAHEFGHALGFFHAQSRADRDTAITLIPANVQNGWLDQFNKETDRTNNNFGMPYDYGSVMQYAGTSASRNGQPTMMAKVPQYQVLYQESSVHYQEKGAVSQSSAHTTLIQDTMGSDIVSFVDVSMMNTLYGCKEKCASSPTRCQNGGFPHPRDCTKCLCPAGFGGNFCNERPTGCGETLVATKAAKTLSYKAPAATDRIQVTITSYARNACTSGCVYGGVELKWRRDPTLSGSRYCCPNDVSETVTSESNILPVIGYNRYGAESFTLTYRIL
;
A
#
# COMPACT_ATOMS: atom_id res chain seq x y z
N MET A 1 24.11 12.22 -4.55
CA MET A 1 25.19 13.06 -5.12
C MET A 1 24.75 14.43 -5.63
N ARG A 2 23.59 14.62 -6.27
CA ARG A 2 23.13 15.96 -6.73
C ARG A 2 22.53 16.87 -5.64
N VAL A 3 22.13 16.32 -4.50
CA VAL A 3 21.60 17.09 -3.35
C VAL A 3 22.73 17.80 -2.58
N ALA A 4 23.89 17.15 -2.42
CA ALA A 4 25.09 17.78 -1.86
C ALA A 4 25.56 18.98 -2.69
N LEU A 5 25.41 18.92 -4.02
CA LEU A 5 25.79 19.99 -4.94
C LEU A 5 24.92 21.25 -4.78
N ILE A 6 23.63 21.08 -4.49
CA ILE A 6 22.70 22.18 -4.23
C ILE A 6 23.00 22.81 -2.86
N PHE A 7 23.40 22.01 -1.87
CA PHE A 7 23.80 22.46 -0.54
C PHE A 7 25.10 23.29 -0.54
N VAL A 8 26.10 22.90 -1.35
CA VAL A 8 27.35 23.68 -1.50
C VAL A 8 27.10 25.03 -2.16
N VAL A 9 26.17 25.10 -3.13
CA VAL A 9 25.76 26.36 -3.77
C VAL A 9 25.02 27.29 -2.79
N LEU A 10 24.23 26.73 -1.86
CA LEU A 10 23.52 27.49 -0.83
C LEU A 10 24.48 28.01 0.26
N LEU A 11 25.50 27.24 0.64
CA LEU A 11 26.55 27.68 1.56
C LEU A 11 27.45 28.78 0.98
N ALA A 12 27.78 28.70 -0.32
CA ALA A 12 28.59 29.70 -1.00
C ALA A 12 27.85 31.04 -1.21
N ALA A 13 26.51 31.02 -1.30
CA ALA A 13 25.67 32.21 -1.45
C ALA A 13 25.38 32.94 -0.12
N ALA A 14 25.71 32.34 1.03
CA ALA A 14 25.38 32.85 2.35
C ALA A 14 26.49 33.68 3.02
N GLN A 15 27.63 33.91 2.35
CA GLN A 15 28.70 34.74 2.90
C GLN A 15 28.49 36.24 2.61
N PRO A 16 28.58 37.14 3.61
CA PRO A 16 28.55 38.57 3.38
C PRO A 16 29.78 39.02 2.57
N GLY A 17 29.56 39.68 1.42
CA GLY A 17 30.60 40.28 0.59
C GLY A 17 31.14 39.43 -0.57
N ALA A 18 30.56 38.25 -0.84
CA ALA A 18 30.95 37.45 -2.00
C ALA A 18 30.39 38.05 -3.32
N THR A 19 31.24 38.71 -4.10
CA THR A 19 30.93 39.07 -5.49
C THR A 19 31.31 37.91 -6.41
N PHE A 20 30.35 37.41 -7.18
CA PHE A 20 30.59 36.45 -8.25
C PHE A 20 30.56 37.20 -9.59
N ASP A 21 31.59 37.04 -10.42
CA ASP A 21 31.56 37.54 -11.80
C ASP A 21 30.70 36.61 -12.66
N PHE A 22 29.58 37.13 -13.16
CA PHE A 22 28.58 36.39 -13.92
C PHE A 22 28.76 36.53 -15.45
N SER A 23 29.94 36.91 -15.92
CA SER A 23 30.24 37.09 -17.34
C SER A 23 30.08 35.82 -18.20
N SER A 24 30.24 34.60 -17.63
CA SER A 24 29.90 33.33 -18.29
C SER A 24 29.75 32.14 -17.31
N ILE A 25 29.08 31.06 -17.74
CA ILE A 25 28.93 29.81 -16.95
C ILE A 25 30.29 29.18 -16.63
N THR A 26 31.26 29.31 -17.52
CA THR A 26 32.60 28.71 -17.39
C THR A 26 33.44 29.44 -16.35
N SER A 27 33.36 30.77 -16.28
CA SER A 27 34.05 31.60 -15.27
C SER A 27 33.46 31.43 -13.87
N PHE A 28 32.16 31.16 -13.76
CA PHE A 28 31.51 30.81 -12.49
C PHE A 28 32.05 29.49 -11.90
N TRP A 29 32.23 28.46 -12.72
CA TRP A 29 32.73 27.16 -12.26
C TRP A 29 34.23 27.16 -11.93
N GLU A 30 35.04 27.97 -12.63
CA GLU A 30 36.45 28.21 -12.29
C GLU A 30 36.60 28.90 -10.92
N GLY A 31 35.80 29.94 -10.63
CA GLY A 31 35.83 30.64 -9.33
C GLY A 31 35.30 29.83 -8.15
N VAL A 32 34.38 28.88 -8.40
CA VAL A 32 33.93 27.91 -7.39
C VAL A 32 35.01 26.86 -7.11
N LYS A 33 35.73 26.41 -8.14
CA LYS A 33 36.81 25.42 -8.01
C LYS A 33 38.01 25.99 -7.25
N GLU A 34 38.42 27.23 -7.54
CA GLU A 34 39.51 27.91 -6.86
C GLU A 34 39.24 28.05 -5.34
N LYS A 35 38.03 28.46 -4.95
CA LYS A 35 37.66 28.62 -3.53
C LYS A 35 37.54 27.30 -2.76
N ILE A 36 37.14 26.21 -3.43
CA ILE A 36 37.14 24.85 -2.86
C ILE A 36 38.58 24.37 -2.63
N GLU A 37 39.50 24.65 -3.56
CA GLU A 37 40.91 24.30 -3.41
C GLU A 37 41.61 25.08 -2.29
N THR A 38 41.22 26.34 -2.05
CA THR A 38 41.71 27.16 -0.93
C THR A 38 41.16 26.69 0.43
N PHE A 39 39.89 26.27 0.49
CA PHE A 39 39.27 25.67 1.68
C PHE A 39 39.94 24.35 2.09
N ILE A 40 40.35 23.54 1.10
CA ILE A 40 41.06 22.28 1.33
C ILE A 40 42.50 22.51 1.81
N ARG A 41 43.13 23.66 1.49
CA ARG A 41 44.55 23.92 1.75
C ARG A 41 44.85 24.85 2.93
N GLY A 42 43.89 25.55 3.52
CA GLY A 42 44.18 26.58 4.52
C GLY A 42 43.21 26.65 5.68
N ASN A 43 43.54 25.95 6.78
CA ASN A 43 43.37 26.27 8.21
C ASN A 43 42.36 27.36 8.67
N GLY A 44 41.17 27.45 8.07
CA GLY A 44 40.14 28.43 8.44
C GLY A 44 39.36 27.98 9.68
N THR A 45 39.54 28.69 10.79
CA THR A 45 38.78 28.49 12.03
C THR A 45 37.28 28.73 11.80
N ILE A 46 36.51 27.67 12.02
CA ILE A 46 35.05 27.65 12.08
C ILE A 46 34.63 28.57 13.25
N THR A 47 33.75 29.54 13.03
CA THR A 47 33.19 30.36 14.12
C THR A 47 32.24 29.53 14.98
N ASP A 48 32.06 29.88 16.27
CA ASP A 48 31.24 29.12 17.22
C ASP A 48 29.80 28.86 16.74
N GLU A 49 29.26 29.74 15.90
CA GLU A 49 27.96 29.58 15.24
C GLU A 49 27.94 28.49 14.15
N GLN A 50 29.05 28.35 13.42
CA GLN A 50 29.24 27.32 12.39
C GLN A 50 29.59 25.96 13.01
N ALA A 51 30.30 25.96 14.14
CA ALA A 51 30.55 24.76 14.93
C ALA A 51 29.24 24.21 15.52
N LEU A 52 28.37 25.09 16.02
CA LEU A 52 27.03 24.74 16.49
C LEU A 52 26.13 24.20 15.36
N LEU A 53 26.28 24.70 14.13
CA LEU A 53 25.54 24.18 12.96
C LEU A 53 26.06 22.82 12.49
N LEU A 54 27.39 22.61 12.53
CA LEU A 54 28.04 21.33 12.18
C LEU A 54 27.78 20.25 13.24
N GLU A 55 27.72 20.62 14.53
CA GLU A 55 27.30 19.74 15.62
C GLU A 55 25.81 19.35 15.50
N LYS A 56 24.97 20.30 15.05
CA LYS A 56 23.55 20.06 14.73
C LYS A 56 23.28 19.32 13.41
N LEU A 57 24.32 19.03 12.62
CA LEU A 57 24.22 18.32 11.33
C LEU A 57 24.89 16.93 11.35
N ASN A 58 25.55 16.55 12.45
CA ASN A 58 26.30 15.29 12.55
C ASN A 58 25.51 14.13 13.18
N ALA A 59 24.18 14.18 13.17
CA ALA A 59 23.34 13.11 13.69
C ALA A 59 23.09 12.01 12.64
N THR A 60 23.68 10.85 12.90
CA THR A 60 23.49 9.56 12.20
C THR A 60 22.04 9.14 12.12
N SER A 61 21.52 8.72 10.94
CA SER A 61 20.32 7.87 10.65
C SER A 61 19.01 8.03 11.45
N SER A 62 18.97 8.87 12.49
CA SER A 62 17.93 9.03 13.51
C SER A 62 17.03 10.24 13.23
N GLU A 63 17.25 10.94 12.12
CA GLU A 63 16.64 12.24 11.84
C GLU A 63 15.82 12.27 10.53
N MET A 64 15.37 11.14 9.98
CA MET A 64 14.37 11.18 8.89
C MET A 64 13.01 11.70 9.39
N GLY A 65 12.64 11.44 10.64
CA GLY A 65 11.46 12.05 11.28
C GLY A 65 11.64 13.55 11.57
N ASP A 66 12.85 13.97 11.96
CA ASP A 66 13.19 15.37 12.26
C ASP A 66 13.39 16.21 10.98
N PHE A 67 13.78 15.58 9.88
CA PHE A 67 13.90 16.19 8.55
C PHE A 67 12.56 16.74 8.04
N HIS A 68 11.44 16.05 8.31
CA HIS A 68 10.10 16.48 7.88
C HIS A 68 9.58 17.70 8.67
N GLU A 69 9.86 17.78 9.97
CA GLU A 69 9.52 18.92 10.81
C GLU A 69 10.36 20.14 10.40
N ARG A 70 11.67 19.94 10.15
CA ARG A 70 12.59 20.99 9.66
C ARG A 70 12.25 21.49 8.25
N LEU A 71 11.79 20.62 7.34
CA LEU A 71 11.32 21.04 6.01
C LEU A 71 10.05 21.91 6.09
N LYS A 72 9.16 21.61 7.04
CA LYS A 72 7.94 22.38 7.29
C LYS A 72 8.27 23.77 7.86
N GLU A 73 9.22 23.85 8.79
CA GLU A 73 9.73 25.11 9.33
C GLU A 73 10.36 26.00 8.24
N ILE A 74 11.21 25.43 7.38
CA ILE A 74 11.82 26.16 6.26
C ILE A 74 10.75 26.71 5.31
N ARG A 75 9.68 25.95 5.05
CA ARG A 75 8.57 26.42 4.20
C ARG A 75 7.84 27.61 4.80
N GLU A 76 7.60 27.63 6.11
CA GLU A 76 6.95 28.75 6.79
C GLU A 76 7.88 29.98 6.87
N LEU A 77 9.18 29.80 7.11
CA LEU A 77 10.17 30.89 7.07
C LEU A 77 10.22 31.58 5.71
N VAL A 78 10.17 30.82 4.61
CA VAL A 78 10.14 31.37 3.24
C VAL A 78 8.84 32.14 2.99
N LYS A 79 7.70 31.68 3.51
CA LYS A 79 6.42 32.42 3.42
C LYS A 79 6.44 33.72 4.20
N ASP A 80 7.02 33.73 5.40
CA ASP A 80 7.05 34.93 6.24
C ASP A 80 8.02 35.98 5.70
N GLN A 81 9.18 35.57 5.15
CA GLN A 81 10.06 36.44 4.37
C GLN A 81 9.38 37.05 3.15
N LEU A 82 8.51 36.30 2.46
CA LEU A 82 7.77 36.81 1.30
C LEU A 82 6.74 37.89 1.68
N LYS A 83 6.18 37.82 2.89
CA LYS A 83 5.25 38.83 3.42
C LYS A 83 5.96 40.14 3.77
N SER A 84 7.22 40.08 4.20
CA SER A 84 8.01 41.26 4.61
C SER A 84 8.88 41.85 3.50
N THR A 85 9.03 41.18 2.36
CA THR A 85 9.86 41.65 1.24
C THR A 85 9.11 42.62 0.32
N GLU A 86 9.56 43.88 0.28
CA GLU A 86 9.01 44.92 -0.61
C GLU A 86 9.65 44.94 -2.02
N ASN A 87 10.85 44.36 -2.17
CA ASN A 87 11.58 44.31 -3.46
C ASN A 87 10.96 43.29 -4.43
N SER A 88 10.53 43.76 -5.61
CA SER A 88 9.84 42.96 -6.63
C SER A 88 10.67 41.83 -7.24
N ILE A 89 12.01 41.94 -7.25
CA ILE A 89 12.91 40.93 -7.84
C ILE A 89 13.14 39.79 -6.85
N ASP A 90 13.38 40.12 -5.58
CA ASP A 90 13.56 39.14 -4.50
C ASP A 90 12.25 38.41 -4.21
N LYS A 91 11.12 39.12 -4.24
CA LYS A 91 9.79 38.52 -4.16
C LYS A 91 9.55 37.51 -5.28
N LYS A 92 9.93 37.82 -6.54
CA LYS A 92 9.86 36.87 -7.66
C LYS A 92 10.80 35.67 -7.49
N ALA A 93 11.98 35.85 -6.90
CA ALA A 93 12.91 34.76 -6.62
C ALA A 93 12.39 33.83 -5.51
N LEU A 94 11.84 34.40 -4.44
CA LEU A 94 11.15 33.69 -3.35
C LEU A 94 9.90 32.95 -3.85
N GLU A 95 9.07 33.59 -4.68
CA GLU A 95 7.93 32.96 -5.35
C GLU A 95 8.37 31.82 -6.27
N LYS A 96 9.46 32.00 -7.03
CA LYS A 96 10.05 30.95 -7.88
C LYS A 96 10.63 29.80 -7.07
N MET A 97 11.15 30.06 -5.86
CA MET A 97 11.67 29.06 -4.94
C MET A 97 10.52 28.26 -4.30
N LEU A 98 9.47 28.92 -3.82
CA LEU A 98 8.19 28.30 -3.39
C LEU A 98 7.54 27.51 -4.52
N LYS A 99 7.55 28.04 -5.74
CA LYS A 99 7.07 27.35 -6.93
C LYS A 99 7.95 26.14 -7.22
N LYS A 100 9.28 26.20 -7.11
CA LYS A 100 10.15 25.02 -7.29
C LYS A 100 9.98 23.95 -6.19
N PHE A 101 9.63 24.37 -4.96
CA PHE A 101 9.22 23.47 -3.86
C PHE A 101 7.80 22.90 -4.05
N GLY A 102 6.90 23.59 -4.77
CA GLY A 102 5.50 23.18 -4.97
C GLY A 102 5.09 22.76 -6.39
N SER A 103 5.94 22.96 -7.41
CA SER A 103 5.64 22.81 -8.83
C SER A 103 6.26 21.53 -9.38
N ARG A 104 5.70 20.43 -8.90
CA ARG A 104 5.31 19.31 -9.77
C ARG A 104 3.84 18.94 -9.58
N ILE A 105 3.01 19.89 -9.12
CA ILE A 105 1.58 19.65 -8.86
C ILE A 105 0.74 20.66 -9.64
N ARG A 106 -0.14 20.09 -10.48
CA ARG A 106 -1.25 20.68 -11.25
C ARG A 106 -0.92 21.16 -12.67
N GLU A 107 -1.20 20.28 -13.62
CA GLU A 107 -2.33 20.44 -14.54
C GLU A 107 -2.76 19.06 -15.05
N HIS A 108 -4.05 18.75 -14.94
CA HIS A 108 -4.72 17.48 -15.30
C HIS A 108 -4.40 16.24 -14.45
N ILE A 109 -4.97 16.19 -13.24
CA ILE A 109 -5.04 14.98 -12.43
C ILE A 109 -6.51 14.76 -12.07
N ARG A 110 -7.06 13.59 -12.39
CA ARG A 110 -8.34 13.14 -11.80
C ARG A 110 -8.14 13.14 -10.29
N LYS A 111 -8.85 13.99 -9.56
CA LYS A 111 -8.69 14.19 -8.09
C LYS A 111 -9.10 12.96 -7.25
N THR A 112 -9.39 11.85 -7.90
CA THR A 112 -9.64 10.51 -7.38
C THR A 112 -8.60 9.61 -8.03
N GLY A 113 -7.62 9.12 -7.28
CA GLY A 113 -6.80 7.99 -7.73
C GLY A 113 -7.66 6.73 -7.78
N ASP A 114 -7.29 5.76 -8.62
CA ASP A 114 -8.00 4.50 -8.72
C ASP A 114 -7.64 3.57 -7.54
N ASN A 115 -6.47 3.77 -6.89
CA ASN A 115 -6.03 3.10 -5.66
C ASN A 115 -5.28 4.07 -4.71
N LEU A 116 -5.01 3.61 -3.48
CA LEU A 116 -4.38 4.36 -2.39
C LEU A 116 -3.02 4.96 -2.77
N GLU A 117 -2.17 4.14 -3.37
CA GLU A 117 -0.80 4.47 -3.73
C GLU A 117 -0.78 5.56 -4.80
N GLU A 118 -1.71 5.50 -5.76
CA GLU A 118 -1.91 6.55 -6.76
C GLU A 118 -2.37 7.86 -6.14
N VAL A 119 -3.22 7.85 -5.11
CA VAL A 119 -3.64 9.08 -4.43
C VAL A 119 -2.42 9.81 -3.86
N ASN A 120 -1.57 9.12 -3.12
CA ASN A 120 -0.37 9.71 -2.53
C ASN A 120 0.68 10.12 -3.57
N ALA A 121 0.85 9.32 -4.64
CA ALA A 121 1.74 9.66 -5.75
C ALA A 121 1.25 10.91 -6.51
N ASN A 122 -0.04 11.00 -6.82
CA ASN A 122 -0.65 12.14 -7.52
C ASN A 122 -0.60 13.44 -6.70
N LEU A 123 -0.62 13.32 -5.37
CA LEU A 123 -0.42 14.44 -4.44
C LEU A 123 1.07 14.80 -4.23
N ASN A 124 2.01 14.02 -4.78
CA ASN A 124 3.46 14.09 -4.53
C ASN A 124 3.80 14.09 -3.03
N VAL A 125 3.17 13.19 -2.28
CA VAL A 125 3.46 12.95 -0.86
C VAL A 125 3.95 11.54 -0.59
N ALA A 126 3.87 10.62 -1.56
CA ALA A 126 4.29 9.23 -1.37
C ALA A 126 5.79 9.08 -1.07
N ASP A 127 6.66 9.99 -1.51
CA ASP A 127 8.09 9.99 -1.16
C ASP A 127 8.40 10.51 0.26
N GLN A 128 7.38 11.02 0.97
CA GLN A 128 7.48 11.50 2.36
C GLN A 128 7.23 10.37 3.37
N TYR A 129 6.64 9.26 2.93
CA TYR A 129 6.27 8.13 3.78
C TYR A 129 7.07 6.88 3.38
N TYR A 130 7.33 6.01 4.36
CA TYR A 130 7.96 4.73 4.08
C TYR A 130 6.98 3.85 3.32
N GLN A 131 7.39 3.32 2.16
CA GLN A 131 6.49 2.59 1.26
C GLN A 131 5.18 3.37 1.05
N GLY A 132 5.27 4.65 0.70
CA GLY A 132 4.13 5.43 0.19
C GLY A 132 3.11 5.93 1.21
N ASP A 133 2.91 5.27 2.36
CA ASP A 133 1.83 5.58 3.33
C ASP A 133 2.13 5.20 4.80
N MET A 134 3.31 4.63 5.12
CA MET A 134 3.66 4.29 6.50
C MET A 134 4.56 5.33 7.14
N ILE A 135 4.19 5.77 8.34
CA ILE A 135 5.08 6.53 9.23
C ILE A 135 5.74 5.56 10.20
N LEU A 136 7.08 5.44 10.10
CA LEU A 136 7.88 4.61 11.00
C LEU A 136 8.49 5.45 12.12
N THR A 137 8.53 4.87 13.32
CA THR A 137 9.35 5.42 14.42
C THR A 137 10.82 5.12 14.19
N ASN A 138 11.71 5.91 14.80
CA ASN A 138 13.16 5.66 14.76
C ASN A 138 13.53 4.23 15.15
N GLN A 139 12.89 3.69 16.19
CA GLN A 139 13.11 2.31 16.61
C GLN A 139 12.75 1.30 15.52
N GLN A 140 11.66 1.53 14.77
CA GLN A 140 11.25 0.64 13.67
C GLN A 140 12.22 0.76 12.49
N MET A 141 12.69 1.96 12.16
CA MET A 141 13.72 2.16 11.13
C MET A 141 15.05 1.47 11.50
N ASP A 142 15.50 1.61 12.74
CA ASP A 142 16.72 0.94 13.24
C ASP A 142 16.59 -0.59 13.21
N GLN A 143 15.36 -1.10 13.40
CA GLN A 143 15.08 -2.54 13.33
C GLN A 143 15.11 -3.09 11.91
N MET A 144 14.91 -2.24 10.90
CA MET A 144 14.94 -2.60 9.47
C MET A 144 16.35 -2.51 8.88
N ASP A 145 17.25 -1.70 9.43
CA ASP A 145 18.65 -1.54 8.98
C ASP A 145 19.57 -2.74 9.37
N GLN A 146 19.02 -3.91 9.65
CA GLN A 146 19.76 -5.07 10.17
C GLN A 146 20.53 -5.87 9.10
N ASN A 147 21.27 -5.16 8.24
CA ASN A 147 22.59 -5.61 7.79
C ASN A 147 23.70 -5.25 8.80
N VAL A 148 23.38 -4.61 9.94
CA VAL A 148 24.36 -4.23 10.96
C VAL A 148 24.29 -5.13 12.19
N ASN A 149 25.33 -5.95 12.37
CA ASN A 149 25.65 -6.70 13.59
C ASN A 149 25.82 -5.76 14.80
N LYS A 150 24.75 -5.32 15.46
CA LYS A 150 24.83 -4.70 16.79
C LYS A 150 23.84 -5.36 17.75
N ARG A 151 24.43 -6.10 18.70
CA ARG A 151 23.79 -6.65 19.89
C ARG A 151 23.30 -5.48 20.75
N GLN A 152 22.04 -5.48 21.18
CA GLN A 152 21.62 -5.38 22.59
C GLN A 152 20.09 -5.24 22.73
N ALA A 153 19.54 -6.04 23.66
CA ALA A 153 18.25 -5.97 24.35
C ALA A 153 16.94 -6.01 23.54
N PHE A 154 16.30 -7.17 23.63
CA PHE A 154 15.01 -7.59 23.11
C PHE A 154 13.89 -7.27 24.12
N VAL A 155 12.84 -6.54 23.72
CA VAL A 155 11.56 -6.53 24.47
C VAL A 155 10.40 -6.40 23.46
N ASP A 156 9.67 -7.51 23.34
CA ASP A 156 8.48 -7.80 22.52
C ASP A 156 8.69 -7.79 20.99
N GLY A 157 8.67 -8.99 20.41
CA GLY A 157 9.07 -9.31 19.03
C GLY A 157 8.10 -8.88 17.94
N THR A 158 7.49 -7.69 18.04
CA THR A 158 6.74 -7.07 16.95
C THR A 158 7.20 -5.63 16.75
N VAL A 159 7.49 -5.28 15.50
CA VAL A 159 7.84 -3.91 15.08
C VAL A 159 6.56 -3.07 15.13
N GLY A 160 6.29 -2.52 16.32
CA GLY A 160 5.03 -1.86 16.67
C GLY A 160 4.38 -2.54 17.87
N ARG A 161 4.06 -1.77 18.93
CA ARG A 161 3.41 -2.35 20.11
C ARG A 161 1.96 -2.70 19.76
N ARG A 162 1.53 -3.93 20.07
CA ARG A 162 0.11 -4.30 19.95
C ARG A 162 -0.75 -3.40 20.84
N TRP A 163 -1.95 -3.11 20.37
CA TRP A 163 -2.94 -2.43 21.18
C TRP A 163 -3.56 -3.37 22.22
N GLY A 164 -3.97 -2.82 23.35
CA GLY A 164 -4.93 -3.48 24.25
C GLY A 164 -6.33 -3.18 23.74
N THR A 165 -6.93 -2.11 24.28
CA THR A 165 -8.01 -1.39 23.59
C THR A 165 -7.40 -0.32 22.68
N VAL A 166 -7.91 -0.22 21.45
CA VAL A 166 -7.62 0.85 20.51
C VAL A 166 -8.56 2.00 20.82
N TYR A 167 -8.05 3.04 21.47
CA TYR A 167 -8.81 4.27 21.61
C TYR A 167 -8.70 5.10 20.34
N TYR A 168 -9.79 5.77 19.94
CA TYR A 168 -9.77 6.65 18.77
C TYR A 168 -10.53 7.95 19.01
N SER A 169 -10.13 9.01 18.31
CA SER A 169 -10.79 10.31 18.26
C SER A 169 -10.83 10.83 16.82
N PHE A 170 -11.57 11.91 16.61
CA PHE A 170 -11.62 12.61 15.33
C PHE A 170 -11.13 14.04 15.50
N ALA A 171 -10.32 14.51 14.56
CA ALA A 171 -9.92 15.92 14.53
C ALA A 171 -11.13 16.83 14.30
N ALA A 172 -11.04 18.04 14.84
CA ALA A 172 -12.05 19.07 14.61
C ALA A 172 -12.19 19.37 13.12
N GLY A 173 -13.43 19.38 12.61
CA GLY A 173 -13.71 19.67 11.21
C GLY A 173 -13.60 18.50 10.24
N ILE A 174 -13.41 17.25 10.71
CA ILE A 174 -13.50 16.07 9.85
C ILE A 174 -14.86 16.03 9.13
N LYS A 175 -14.87 15.67 7.83
CA LYS A 175 -16.14 15.56 7.11
C LYS A 175 -16.95 14.37 7.62
N ALA A 176 -18.27 14.50 7.59
CA ALA A 176 -19.20 13.45 8.01
C ALA A 176 -19.02 12.14 7.23
N HIS A 177 -18.73 12.24 5.92
CA HIS A 177 -18.47 11.06 5.09
C HIS A 177 -17.19 10.32 5.52
N THR A 178 -16.06 11.03 5.64
CA THR A 178 -14.78 10.48 6.12
C THR A 178 -14.92 9.83 7.49
N ARG A 179 -15.64 10.49 8.42
CA ARG A 179 -15.97 9.92 9.73
C ARG A 179 -16.74 8.61 9.62
N THR A 180 -17.78 8.57 8.76
CA THR A 180 -18.60 7.37 8.55
C THR A 180 -17.75 6.21 8.03
N VAL A 181 -16.86 6.49 7.07
CA VAL A 181 -15.98 5.49 6.46
C VAL A 181 -14.96 4.95 7.47
N ALA A 182 -14.36 5.83 8.29
CA ALA A 182 -13.48 5.44 9.39
C ALA A 182 -14.22 4.54 10.41
N GLU A 183 -15.42 4.92 10.82
CA GLU A 183 -16.26 4.13 11.74
C GLU A 183 -16.64 2.76 11.12
N MET A 184 -16.88 2.68 9.81
CA MET A 184 -17.10 1.42 9.10
C MET A 184 -15.87 0.51 9.15
N ALA A 185 -14.67 1.04 8.90
CA ALA A 185 -13.41 0.28 8.99
C ALA A 185 -13.13 -0.20 10.41
N ILE A 186 -13.32 0.67 11.41
CA ILE A 186 -13.23 0.32 12.84
C ILE A 186 -14.19 -0.83 13.17
N LYS A 187 -15.46 -0.70 12.77
CA LYS A 187 -16.49 -1.72 13.03
C LYS A 187 -16.16 -3.03 12.33
N PHE A 188 -15.60 -2.99 11.12
CA PHE A 188 -15.17 -4.18 10.41
C PHE A 188 -14.07 -4.92 11.20
N TRP A 189 -12.98 -4.25 11.56
CA TRP A 189 -11.90 -4.87 12.32
C TRP A 189 -12.38 -5.35 13.69
N GLN A 190 -13.19 -4.56 14.38
CA GLN A 190 -13.76 -4.96 15.67
C GLN A 190 -14.65 -6.20 15.55
N SER A 191 -15.48 -6.29 14.50
CA SER A 191 -16.44 -7.41 14.35
C SER A 191 -15.75 -8.70 13.92
N ASN A 192 -14.69 -8.61 13.11
CA ASN A 192 -13.99 -9.78 12.57
C ASN A 192 -12.75 -10.19 13.38
N THR A 193 -12.46 -9.52 14.49
CA THR A 193 -11.32 -9.84 15.36
C THR A 193 -11.72 -9.74 16.83
N CYS A 194 -10.77 -10.02 17.72
CA CYS A 194 -10.91 -9.75 19.14
C CYS A 194 -10.47 -8.34 19.57
N VAL A 195 -9.98 -7.52 18.65
CA VAL A 195 -9.49 -6.16 18.93
C VAL A 195 -10.67 -5.27 19.29
N ASN A 196 -10.57 -4.58 20.44
CA ASN A 196 -11.60 -3.66 20.90
C ASN A 196 -11.27 -2.23 20.51
N PHE A 197 -12.29 -1.50 20.05
CA PHE A 197 -12.20 -0.08 19.75
C PHE A 197 -13.11 0.71 20.70
N ALA A 198 -12.66 1.88 21.14
CA ALA A 198 -13.41 2.78 22.00
C ALA A 198 -13.16 4.23 21.63
N PHE A 199 -14.23 5.03 21.46
CA PHE A 199 -14.08 6.45 21.24
C PHE A 199 -13.60 7.14 22.53
N SER A 200 -12.57 7.99 22.43
CA SER A 200 -12.09 8.83 23.53
C SER A 200 -11.21 9.96 23.02
N GLU A 201 -11.57 11.21 23.33
CA GLU A 201 -10.77 12.40 23.03
C GLU A 201 -9.65 12.65 24.05
N THR A 202 -9.78 12.07 25.25
CA THR A 202 -8.90 12.34 26.40
C THR A 202 -7.82 11.29 26.60
N GLN A 203 -7.98 10.08 26.04
CA GLN A 203 -7.02 9.01 26.25
C GLN A 203 -5.67 9.34 25.60
N ALA A 204 -4.59 9.32 26.40
CA ALA A 204 -3.25 9.68 25.94
C ALA A 204 -2.66 8.77 24.85
N ARG A 205 -3.07 7.50 24.81
CA ARG A 205 -2.69 6.54 23.77
C ARG A 205 -3.91 6.22 22.91
N ARG A 206 -4.03 6.89 21.76
CA ARG A 206 -5.17 6.77 20.84
C ARG A 206 -4.77 7.06 19.39
N ILE A 207 -5.62 6.67 18.45
CA ILE A 207 -5.54 7.10 17.05
C ILE A 207 -6.40 8.36 16.89
N ASN A 208 -5.82 9.45 16.37
CA ASN A 208 -6.57 10.63 15.98
C ASN A 208 -6.76 10.62 14.46
N VAL A 209 -8.00 10.46 14.00
CA VAL A 209 -8.32 10.41 12.57
C VAL A 209 -8.57 11.84 12.07
N PHE A 210 -7.91 12.23 10.99
CA PHE A 210 -8.02 13.58 10.42
C PHE A 210 -7.90 13.57 8.89
N GLU A 211 -8.20 14.71 8.25
CA GLU A 211 -8.05 14.88 6.79
C GLU A 211 -6.74 15.60 6.46
N GLY A 212 -5.65 14.84 6.32
CA GLY A 212 -4.35 15.35 5.89
C GLY A 212 -4.16 15.39 4.38
N GLN A 213 -2.91 15.57 3.94
CA GLN A 213 -2.53 15.41 2.54
C GLN A 213 -2.13 13.96 2.28
N GLY A 214 -2.99 13.25 1.54
CA GLY A 214 -2.82 11.82 1.29
C GLY A 214 -3.41 10.95 2.40
N CYS A 215 -3.14 9.67 2.28
CA CYS A 215 -3.61 8.62 3.18
C CYS A 215 -2.37 7.99 3.82
N TYR A 216 -2.34 7.90 5.15
CA TYR A 216 -1.19 7.32 5.83
C TYR A 216 -1.49 7.05 7.30
N SER A 217 -0.68 6.18 7.88
CA SER A 217 -0.79 5.75 9.26
C SER A 217 0.56 5.32 9.83
N TYR A 218 0.64 5.27 11.16
CA TYR A 218 1.76 4.62 11.83
C TYR A 218 1.57 3.10 11.84
N VAL A 219 2.67 2.35 11.90
CA VAL A 219 2.59 0.88 12.05
C VAL A 219 2.55 0.48 13.52
N GLY A 220 1.40 -0.04 13.96
CA GLY A 220 1.14 -0.43 15.35
C GLY A 220 0.96 0.75 16.31
N SER A 221 0.96 0.47 17.62
CA SER A 221 0.88 1.52 18.65
C SER A 221 2.26 2.12 18.92
N ILE A 222 2.36 3.44 18.81
CA ILE A 222 3.58 4.18 19.18
C ILE A 222 3.60 4.64 20.65
N GLY A 223 2.60 4.24 21.44
CA GLY A 223 2.54 4.53 22.88
C GLY A 223 1.98 5.90 23.27
N ARG A 224 1.60 6.74 22.30
CA ARG A 224 1.00 8.08 22.48
C ARG A 224 -0.14 8.30 21.49
N THR A 225 -0.72 9.50 21.43
CA THR A 225 -1.60 9.90 20.34
C THR A 225 -0.84 9.81 19.02
N GLN A 226 -1.44 9.15 18.03
CA GLN A 226 -0.89 9.01 16.69
C GLN A 226 -1.92 9.39 15.65
N GLU A 227 -1.49 10.13 14.63
CA GLU A 227 -2.37 10.59 13.57
C GLU A 227 -2.59 9.48 12.53
N LEU A 228 -3.80 9.42 11.97
CA LEU A 228 -4.17 8.61 10.82
C LEU A 228 -4.89 9.52 9.82
N SER A 229 -4.29 9.70 8.65
CA SER A 229 -4.82 10.60 7.62
C SER A 229 -5.76 9.85 6.69
N LEU A 230 -7.00 10.33 6.59
CA LEU A 230 -7.93 10.00 5.51
C LEU A 230 -8.21 11.30 4.75
N GLY A 231 -7.23 11.73 3.96
CA GLY A 231 -7.29 12.92 3.14
C GLY A 231 -8.26 12.82 1.96
N GLN A 232 -8.17 13.81 1.07
CA GLN A 232 -8.95 13.80 -0.17
C GLN A 232 -8.60 12.58 -1.04
N GLY A 233 -9.61 11.76 -1.38
CA GLY A 233 -9.42 10.52 -2.15
C GLY A 233 -9.21 9.27 -1.29
N CYS A 234 -9.14 9.42 0.04
CA CYS A 234 -8.93 8.34 0.99
C CYS A 234 -10.23 7.91 1.70
N ASP A 235 -11.36 8.53 1.37
CA ASP A 235 -12.68 8.35 1.99
C ASP A 235 -13.40 7.08 1.49
N SER A 236 -12.62 6.04 1.29
CA SER A 236 -13.01 4.73 0.78
C SER A 236 -12.95 3.70 1.93
N PHE A 237 -13.91 2.78 2.03
CA PHE A 237 -13.89 1.72 3.05
C PHE A 237 -12.58 0.93 3.05
N GLY A 238 -12.09 0.44 1.90
CA GLY A 238 -10.88 -0.36 1.86
C GLY A 238 -9.64 0.45 2.20
N THR A 239 -9.55 1.70 1.75
CA THR A 239 -8.51 2.65 2.17
C THR A 239 -8.51 2.85 3.67
N ALA A 240 -9.66 3.15 4.28
CA ALA A 240 -9.72 3.28 5.74
C ALA A 240 -9.35 1.97 6.44
N ALA A 241 -9.81 0.82 5.93
CA ALA A 241 -9.46 -0.48 6.49
C ALA A 241 -7.96 -0.79 6.38
N HIS A 242 -7.31 -0.38 5.30
CA HIS A 242 -5.87 -0.44 5.07
C HIS A 242 -5.11 0.38 6.11
N GLU A 243 -5.45 1.66 6.27
CA GLU A 243 -4.78 2.56 7.22
C GLU A 243 -4.98 2.13 8.68
N PHE A 244 -6.15 1.59 9.02
CA PHE A 244 -6.36 0.95 10.31
C PHE A 244 -5.59 -0.37 10.43
N GLY A 245 -5.39 -1.10 9.34
CA GLY A 245 -4.49 -2.26 9.27
C GLY A 245 -3.07 -1.91 9.67
N HIS A 246 -2.51 -0.83 9.11
CA HIS A 246 -1.23 -0.27 9.55
C HIS A 246 -1.25 0.09 11.02
N ALA A 247 -2.24 0.87 11.47
CA ALA A 247 -2.34 1.28 12.88
C ALA A 247 -2.41 0.09 13.86
N LEU A 248 -2.94 -1.05 13.40
CA LEU A 248 -3.01 -2.30 14.16
C LEU A 248 -1.72 -3.14 14.09
N GLY A 249 -0.83 -2.87 13.14
CA GLY A 249 0.51 -3.45 13.05
C GLY A 249 0.84 -4.16 11.73
N PHE A 250 0.06 -3.98 10.67
CA PHE A 250 0.39 -4.56 9.37
C PHE A 250 1.39 -3.70 8.59
N PHE A 251 2.36 -4.37 7.99
CA PHE A 251 3.11 -3.86 6.85
C PHE A 251 2.43 -4.29 5.55
N HIS A 252 2.94 -3.79 4.43
CA HIS A 252 2.52 -4.26 3.13
C HIS A 252 2.80 -5.75 2.87
N ALA A 253 1.96 -6.36 2.03
CA ALA A 253 2.14 -7.74 1.61
C ALA A 253 3.34 -7.90 0.67
N GLN A 254 3.58 -6.94 -0.26
CA GLN A 254 4.72 -7.00 -1.17
C GLN A 254 6.07 -6.80 -0.47
N SER A 255 6.09 -6.36 0.78
CA SER A 255 7.32 -6.25 1.57
C SER A 255 7.63 -7.51 2.37
N ARG A 256 6.79 -8.57 2.33
CA ARG A 256 7.09 -9.82 3.03
C ARG A 256 8.46 -10.39 2.65
N ALA A 257 9.15 -11.02 3.60
CA ALA A 257 10.46 -11.63 3.38
C ALA A 257 10.41 -12.71 2.26
N ASP A 258 9.30 -13.45 2.20
CA ASP A 258 9.00 -14.51 1.23
C ASP A 258 8.39 -14.00 -0.08
N ARG A 259 8.20 -12.69 -0.27
CA ARG A 259 7.47 -12.14 -1.44
C ARG A 259 8.04 -12.58 -2.79
N ASP A 260 9.35 -12.82 -2.89
CA ASP A 260 9.98 -13.24 -4.15
C ASP A 260 9.57 -14.65 -4.61
N THR A 261 8.90 -15.45 -3.77
CA THR A 261 8.28 -16.72 -4.20
C THR A 261 6.92 -16.50 -4.88
N ALA A 262 6.28 -15.35 -4.61
CA ALA A 262 4.95 -15.01 -5.10
C ALA A 262 4.95 -13.91 -6.17
N ILE A 263 5.90 -12.97 -6.15
CA ILE A 263 5.97 -11.89 -7.15
C ILE A 263 7.38 -11.75 -7.72
N THR A 264 7.47 -11.20 -8.93
CA THR A 264 8.70 -10.74 -9.56
C THR A 264 8.67 -9.22 -9.59
N LEU A 265 9.63 -8.57 -8.92
CA LEU A 265 9.87 -7.14 -9.09
C LEU A 265 10.59 -6.89 -10.42
N ILE A 266 10.17 -5.84 -11.15
CA ILE A 266 10.76 -5.39 -12.41
C ILE A 266 11.35 -3.98 -12.19
N PRO A 267 12.59 -3.87 -11.66
CA PRO A 267 13.23 -2.59 -11.35
C PRO A 267 13.28 -1.61 -12.53
N ALA A 268 13.36 -2.14 -13.75
CA ALA A 268 13.39 -1.34 -14.98
C ALA A 268 12.08 -0.56 -15.25
N ASN A 269 10.98 -0.90 -14.61
CA ASN A 269 9.71 -0.16 -14.73
C ASN A 269 9.48 0.79 -13.55
N VAL A 270 10.26 0.69 -12.47
CA VAL A 270 10.09 1.51 -11.27
C VAL A 270 10.60 2.94 -11.50
N GLN A 271 9.88 3.93 -10.96
CA GLN A 271 10.27 5.33 -10.95
C GLN A 271 11.68 5.52 -10.37
N ASN A 272 12.46 6.39 -11.02
CA ASN A 272 13.84 6.63 -10.61
C ASN A 272 13.86 7.16 -9.15
N GLY A 273 14.58 6.46 -8.27
CA GLY A 273 14.67 6.80 -6.86
C GLY A 273 13.56 6.23 -5.97
N TRP A 274 12.74 5.30 -6.47
CA TRP A 274 11.61 4.70 -5.74
C TRP A 274 11.78 3.18 -5.50
N LEU A 275 12.97 2.63 -5.77
CA LEU A 275 13.22 1.19 -5.58
C LEU A 275 13.17 0.77 -4.10
N ASP A 276 13.50 1.69 -3.21
CA ASP A 276 13.42 1.56 -1.75
C ASP A 276 11.98 1.29 -1.25
N GLN A 277 10.97 1.76 -2.00
CA GLN A 277 9.56 1.49 -1.72
C GLN A 277 9.19 0.00 -1.88
N PHE A 278 10.08 -0.80 -2.49
CA PHE A 278 9.94 -2.25 -2.64
C PHE A 278 10.92 -3.04 -1.76
N ASN A 279 11.53 -2.41 -0.77
CA ASN A 279 12.37 -3.12 0.20
C ASN A 279 11.57 -4.21 0.93
N LYS A 280 12.22 -5.35 1.16
CA LYS A 280 11.63 -6.43 1.93
C LYS A 280 11.86 -6.17 3.42
N GLU A 281 10.81 -6.42 4.18
CA GLU A 281 10.86 -6.64 5.61
C GLU A 281 11.47 -8.00 5.94
N THR A 282 11.93 -8.14 7.18
CA THR A 282 12.45 -9.41 7.72
C THR A 282 11.31 -10.21 8.36
N ASP A 283 11.49 -11.52 8.57
CA ASP A 283 10.51 -12.33 9.32
C ASP A 283 10.27 -11.84 10.75
N ARG A 284 11.21 -11.06 11.31
CA ARG A 284 11.06 -10.41 12.62
C ARG A 284 10.17 -9.17 12.54
N THR A 285 10.21 -8.44 11.43
CA THR A 285 9.49 -7.18 11.26
C THR A 285 8.12 -7.37 10.60
N ASN A 286 7.97 -8.38 9.75
CA ASN A 286 6.73 -8.70 9.03
C ASN A 286 6.49 -10.22 9.02
N ASN A 287 6.11 -10.78 10.18
CA ASN A 287 5.81 -12.20 10.32
C ASN A 287 4.43 -12.52 9.72
N ASN A 288 4.38 -13.42 8.75
CA ASN A 288 3.16 -13.87 8.09
C ASN A 288 2.44 -15.03 8.84
N PHE A 289 2.99 -15.49 9.96
CA PHE A 289 2.49 -16.61 10.77
C PHE A 289 2.28 -17.91 10.00
N GLY A 290 3.09 -18.14 8.96
CA GLY A 290 2.97 -19.29 8.06
C GLY A 290 1.78 -19.22 7.09
N MET A 291 1.11 -18.07 6.98
CA MET A 291 -0.01 -17.90 6.05
C MET A 291 0.49 -17.72 4.61
N PRO A 292 -0.22 -18.29 3.62
CA PRO A 292 0.14 -18.15 2.22
C PRO A 292 0.10 -16.70 1.76
N TYR A 293 0.80 -16.41 0.65
CA TYR A 293 0.77 -15.09 0.03
C TYR A 293 -0.57 -14.85 -0.66
N ASP A 294 -1.30 -13.83 -0.23
CA ASP A 294 -2.59 -13.43 -0.84
C ASP A 294 -2.43 -12.17 -1.69
N TYR A 295 -2.52 -12.33 -3.00
CA TYR A 295 -2.45 -11.23 -3.98
C TYR A 295 -3.61 -10.24 -3.85
N GLY A 296 -4.74 -10.65 -3.26
CA GLY A 296 -5.91 -9.79 -3.05
C GLY A 296 -5.98 -9.19 -1.65
N SER A 297 -4.90 -9.28 -0.86
CA SER A 297 -4.79 -8.58 0.41
C SER A 297 -5.03 -7.08 0.21
N VAL A 298 -5.72 -6.44 1.15
CA VAL A 298 -5.88 -4.98 1.12
C VAL A 298 -4.53 -4.26 1.31
N MET A 299 -3.52 -4.95 1.86
CA MET A 299 -2.16 -4.44 2.07
C MET A 299 -1.24 -4.73 0.87
N GLN A 300 -1.76 -5.24 -0.25
CA GLN A 300 -1.00 -5.57 -1.45
C GLN A 300 -1.04 -4.41 -2.45
N TYR A 301 0.11 -3.82 -2.74
CA TYR A 301 0.25 -2.86 -3.83
C TYR A 301 -0.25 -3.39 -5.17
N ALA A 302 -0.78 -2.49 -5.99
CA ALA A 302 -1.05 -2.75 -7.39
C ALA A 302 0.21 -3.19 -8.15
N GLY A 303 0.02 -4.02 -9.18
CA GLY A 303 1.13 -4.49 -10.03
C GLY A 303 1.87 -3.37 -10.77
N THR A 304 1.25 -2.20 -10.91
CA THR A 304 1.77 -1.00 -11.58
C THR A 304 2.21 0.10 -10.61
N SER A 305 2.16 -0.13 -9.29
CA SER A 305 2.55 0.86 -8.29
C SER A 305 3.97 1.39 -8.55
N ALA A 306 4.16 2.70 -8.41
CA ALA A 306 5.42 3.41 -8.69
C ALA A 306 6.00 3.18 -10.11
N SER A 307 5.15 2.88 -11.11
CA SER A 307 5.59 2.72 -12.49
C SER A 307 5.95 4.04 -13.17
N ARG A 308 7.08 4.05 -13.89
CA ARG A 308 7.53 5.21 -14.69
C ARG A 308 6.98 5.26 -16.11
N ASN A 309 6.41 4.16 -16.58
CA ASN A 309 6.04 3.95 -17.99
C ASN A 309 4.66 3.28 -18.15
N GLY A 310 3.88 3.18 -17.07
CA GLY A 310 2.59 2.50 -17.04
C GLY A 310 2.67 0.97 -17.18
N GLN A 311 3.88 0.40 -17.28
CA GLN A 311 4.09 -1.05 -17.31
C GLN A 311 4.18 -1.60 -15.87
N PRO A 312 3.87 -2.89 -15.65
CA PRO A 312 3.95 -3.50 -14.32
C PRO A 312 5.34 -3.37 -13.70
N THR A 313 5.40 -2.92 -12.45
CA THR A 313 6.59 -2.99 -11.60
C THR A 313 6.65 -4.32 -10.84
N MET A 314 5.51 -4.99 -10.63
CA MET A 314 5.42 -6.31 -10.02
C MET A 314 4.55 -7.23 -10.86
N MET A 315 5.05 -8.45 -11.09
CA MET A 315 4.32 -9.51 -11.80
C MET A 315 4.04 -10.68 -10.85
N ALA A 316 2.81 -11.17 -10.82
CA ALA A 316 2.45 -12.33 -10.02
C ALA A 316 3.07 -13.64 -10.55
N LYS A 317 3.56 -14.49 -9.65
CA LYS A 317 4.04 -15.85 -9.92
C LYS A 317 2.98 -16.85 -9.54
N VAL A 318 2.23 -17.34 -10.52
CA VAL A 318 1.28 -18.44 -10.29
C VAL A 318 1.94 -19.75 -10.73
N PRO A 319 2.17 -20.71 -9.81
CA PRO A 319 2.85 -21.97 -10.14
C PRO A 319 2.20 -22.77 -11.27
N GLN A 320 0.90 -22.61 -11.51
CA GLN A 320 0.16 -23.36 -12.53
C GLN A 320 0.41 -22.95 -13.98
N TYR A 321 1.16 -21.87 -14.23
CA TYR A 321 1.33 -21.32 -15.59
C TYR A 321 2.77 -20.87 -15.92
N GLN A 322 3.77 -21.37 -15.19
CA GLN A 322 5.18 -20.99 -15.36
C GLN A 322 5.86 -21.41 -16.69
N VAL A 323 5.12 -21.88 -17.70
CA VAL A 323 5.72 -22.44 -18.93
C VAL A 323 6.17 -21.37 -19.95
N LEU A 324 5.90 -20.07 -19.76
CA LEU A 324 6.16 -19.06 -20.82
C LEU A 324 7.16 -17.93 -20.49
N TYR A 325 7.91 -17.99 -19.39
CA TYR A 325 8.85 -16.91 -19.03
C TYR A 325 10.34 -17.29 -19.00
N GLN A 326 10.70 -18.54 -19.31
CA GLN A 326 12.10 -18.96 -19.24
C GLN A 326 12.91 -18.78 -20.53
N GLU A 327 12.31 -18.41 -21.67
CA GLU A 327 13.05 -18.18 -22.90
C GLU A 327 12.55 -16.97 -23.69
N SER A 328 12.96 -15.77 -23.29
CA SER A 328 13.24 -14.72 -24.27
C SER A 328 14.06 -13.59 -23.64
N SER A 329 15.30 -13.51 -24.09
CA SER A 329 16.15 -12.34 -23.97
C SER A 329 15.40 -11.08 -24.41
N VAL A 330 15.38 -10.11 -23.50
CA VAL A 330 14.82 -8.76 -23.60
C VAL A 330 15.15 -8.07 -24.93
N HIS A 331 14.12 -7.85 -25.76
CA HIS A 331 14.05 -6.75 -26.72
C HIS A 331 12.58 -6.33 -26.90
N TYR A 332 12.20 -5.23 -26.23
CA TYR A 332 10.91 -4.56 -26.45
C TYR A 332 11.13 -3.45 -27.47
N GLN A 333 10.55 -3.58 -28.67
CA GLN A 333 10.52 -2.51 -29.67
C GLN A 333 9.41 -1.50 -29.33
N GLU A 334 9.72 -0.22 -29.53
CA GLU A 334 8.86 0.93 -29.27
C GLU A 334 7.68 1.04 -30.26
N LYS A 335 6.57 1.60 -29.76
CA LYS A 335 5.48 2.27 -30.48
C LYS A 335 4.61 1.41 -31.42
N GLY A 336 3.41 1.13 -30.94
CA GLY A 336 2.27 0.66 -31.73
C GLY A 336 1.50 -0.39 -30.96
N ALA A 337 0.18 -0.19 -30.86
CA ALA A 337 -0.83 -1.13 -30.38
C ALA A 337 -0.29 -2.51 -29.90
N VAL A 338 -0.32 -2.74 -28.59
CA VAL A 338 -0.06 -4.07 -28.02
C VAL A 338 -1.15 -5.02 -28.51
N SER A 339 -0.91 -5.70 -29.63
CA SER A 339 -1.74 -6.82 -30.07
C SER A 339 -1.24 -8.09 -29.40
N GLN A 340 -2.11 -8.65 -28.55
CA GLN A 340 -2.33 -10.08 -28.35
C GLN A 340 -1.11 -11.01 -28.47
N SER A 341 -0.47 -11.35 -27.33
CA SER A 341 0.12 -12.70 -27.10
C SER A 341 0.61 -12.96 -25.66
N SER A 342 -0.11 -12.53 -24.60
CA SER A 342 0.28 -12.81 -23.19
C SER A 342 -0.81 -13.53 -22.38
N ALA A 343 -1.59 -14.39 -23.04
CA ALA A 343 -2.83 -15.00 -22.53
C ALA A 343 -2.72 -15.95 -21.31
N HIS A 344 -1.65 -15.97 -20.51
CA HIS A 344 -1.60 -16.87 -19.33
C HIS A 344 -0.94 -16.32 -18.06
N THR A 345 -0.60 -15.03 -18.01
CA THR A 345 -0.05 -14.36 -16.82
C THR A 345 -1.10 -13.47 -16.12
N THR A 346 -2.27 -13.33 -16.74
CA THR A 346 -3.26 -12.25 -16.53
C THR A 346 -4.19 -12.49 -15.34
N LEU A 347 -4.42 -13.74 -14.93
CA LEU A 347 -5.60 -14.05 -14.09
C LEU A 347 -5.52 -13.48 -12.66
N ILE A 348 -4.36 -13.42 -12.00
CA ILE A 348 -4.25 -12.88 -10.62
C ILE A 348 -3.54 -11.51 -10.60
N GLN A 349 -3.02 -11.07 -11.74
CA GLN A 349 -2.26 -9.83 -11.84
C GLN A 349 -3.14 -8.63 -11.45
N ASP A 350 -4.39 -8.62 -11.93
CA ASP A 350 -5.35 -7.56 -11.68
C ASP A 350 -6.04 -7.67 -10.32
N THR A 351 -5.78 -8.75 -9.56
CA THR A 351 -6.21 -8.87 -8.16
C THR A 351 -5.34 -8.00 -7.23
N MET A 352 -4.08 -7.74 -7.59
CA MET A 352 -3.17 -6.89 -6.81
C MET A 352 -3.59 -5.42 -6.84
N GLY A 353 -3.47 -4.71 -5.71
CA GLY A 353 -4.03 -3.35 -5.54
C GLY A 353 -5.49 -3.35 -5.09
N SER A 354 -5.95 -4.49 -4.56
CA SER A 354 -7.30 -4.71 -4.04
C SER A 354 -7.68 -3.70 -2.95
N ASP A 355 -8.87 -3.10 -3.07
CA ASP A 355 -9.49 -2.33 -1.98
C ASP A 355 -10.45 -3.17 -1.11
N ILE A 356 -10.28 -4.49 -1.12
CA ILE A 356 -11.10 -5.46 -0.36
C ILE A 356 -10.21 -6.12 0.68
N VAL A 357 -10.63 -6.08 1.95
CA VAL A 357 -9.96 -6.82 3.04
C VAL A 357 -10.16 -8.31 2.82
N SER A 358 -9.05 -9.02 2.61
CA SER A 358 -9.07 -10.46 2.36
C SER A 358 -9.32 -11.26 3.63
N PHE A 359 -9.70 -12.52 3.46
CA PHE A 359 -9.82 -13.42 4.61
C PHE A 359 -8.46 -13.70 5.27
N VAL A 360 -7.37 -13.70 4.49
CA VAL A 360 -6.02 -13.83 5.02
C VAL A 360 -5.65 -12.65 5.91
N ASP A 361 -6.02 -11.42 5.53
CA ASP A 361 -5.82 -10.23 6.37
C ASP A 361 -6.53 -10.37 7.74
N VAL A 362 -7.79 -10.81 7.71
CA VAL A 362 -8.57 -11.06 8.94
C VAL A 362 -7.94 -12.17 9.78
N SER A 363 -7.57 -13.29 9.16
CA SER A 363 -6.94 -14.44 9.82
C SER A 363 -5.61 -14.07 10.47
N MET A 364 -4.79 -13.29 9.76
CA MET A 364 -3.49 -12.80 10.21
C MET A 364 -3.64 -11.85 11.39
N MET A 365 -4.61 -10.93 11.34
CA MET A 365 -4.88 -10.00 12.44
C MET A 365 -5.35 -10.75 13.69
N ASN A 366 -6.19 -11.77 13.51
CA ASN A 366 -6.61 -12.65 14.60
C ASN A 366 -5.45 -13.46 15.19
N THR A 367 -4.42 -13.77 14.41
CA THR A 367 -3.24 -14.49 14.91
C THR A 367 -2.32 -13.52 15.67
N LEU A 368 -2.06 -12.34 15.11
CA LEU A 368 -1.26 -11.27 15.72
C LEU A 368 -1.77 -10.87 17.12
N TYR A 369 -3.09 -10.77 17.28
CA TYR A 369 -3.73 -10.39 18.55
C TYR A 369 -4.12 -11.58 19.44
N GLY A 370 -3.69 -12.81 19.12
CA GLY A 370 -4.02 -14.01 19.91
C GLY A 370 -5.52 -14.33 19.95
N CYS A 371 -6.29 -13.82 19.00
CA CYS A 371 -7.74 -13.97 18.97
C CYS A 371 -8.18 -15.41 18.71
N LYS A 372 -7.39 -16.18 17.94
CA LYS A 372 -7.68 -17.59 17.63
C LYS A 372 -7.68 -18.50 18.86
N GLU A 373 -7.02 -18.06 19.94
CA GLU A 373 -6.93 -18.81 21.20
C GLU A 373 -8.17 -18.61 22.08
N LYS A 374 -9.00 -17.59 21.83
CA LYS A 374 -10.15 -17.24 22.68
C LYS A 374 -11.21 -18.34 22.75
N CYS A 375 -11.32 -19.17 21.71
CA CYS A 375 -12.28 -20.27 21.63
C CYS A 375 -11.64 -21.65 21.86
N ALA A 376 -10.42 -21.71 22.43
CA ALA A 376 -9.69 -22.96 22.59
C ALA A 376 -10.42 -24.01 23.46
N SER A 377 -11.24 -23.57 24.43
CA SER A 377 -11.99 -24.46 25.33
C SER A 377 -13.23 -25.11 24.70
N SER A 378 -13.78 -24.52 23.64
CA SER A 378 -14.95 -25.05 22.93
C SER A 378 -14.90 -24.62 21.46
N PRO A 379 -13.98 -25.19 20.67
CA PRO A 379 -13.78 -24.75 19.30
C PRO A 379 -14.91 -25.26 18.40
N THR A 380 -15.63 -24.34 17.78
CA THR A 380 -16.53 -24.67 16.67
C THR A 380 -15.74 -25.25 15.50
N ARG A 381 -16.22 -26.35 14.91
CA ARG A 381 -15.58 -26.98 13.75
C ARG A 381 -15.95 -26.22 12.48
N CYS A 382 -15.02 -25.40 12.00
CA CYS A 382 -15.17 -24.63 10.78
C CYS A 382 -14.70 -25.42 9.56
N GLN A 383 -15.40 -25.24 8.44
CA GLN A 383 -15.07 -25.85 7.15
C GLN A 383 -14.48 -24.80 6.19
N ASN A 384 -14.00 -25.26 5.02
CA ASN A 384 -13.51 -24.40 3.95
C ASN A 384 -12.52 -23.34 4.44
N GLY A 385 -11.58 -23.71 5.32
CA GLY A 385 -10.55 -22.81 5.84
C GLY A 385 -11.01 -21.76 6.85
N GLY A 386 -12.29 -21.76 7.25
CA GLY A 386 -12.80 -20.90 8.32
C GLY A 386 -12.17 -21.21 9.69
N PHE A 387 -12.32 -20.30 10.64
CA PHE A 387 -11.91 -20.49 12.04
C PHE A 387 -12.93 -19.93 13.03
N PRO A 388 -12.95 -20.39 14.30
CA PRO A 388 -13.93 -19.94 15.28
C PRO A 388 -13.96 -18.42 15.44
N HIS A 389 -15.15 -17.84 15.46
CA HIS A 389 -15.30 -16.41 15.60
C HIS A 389 -14.88 -15.96 17.01
N PRO A 390 -13.92 -15.02 17.15
CA PRO A 390 -13.24 -14.74 18.42
C PRO A 390 -14.11 -14.04 19.47
N ARG A 391 -15.30 -13.59 19.07
CA ARG A 391 -16.33 -12.98 19.94
C ARG A 391 -17.57 -13.85 20.12
N ASP A 392 -17.66 -14.95 19.38
CA ASP A 392 -18.83 -15.83 19.37
C ASP A 392 -18.37 -17.23 18.97
N CYS A 393 -17.95 -18.01 19.94
CA CYS A 393 -17.35 -19.31 19.69
C CYS A 393 -18.34 -20.35 19.14
N THR A 394 -19.61 -20.01 18.92
CA THR A 394 -20.64 -20.90 18.35
C THR A 394 -20.69 -20.87 16.82
N LYS A 395 -19.97 -19.92 16.20
CA LYS A 395 -19.91 -19.76 14.75
C LYS A 395 -18.48 -19.54 14.25
N CYS A 396 -18.31 -19.55 12.95
CA CYS A 396 -17.05 -19.36 12.27
C CYS A 396 -16.97 -18.00 11.57
N LEU A 397 -15.75 -17.47 11.46
CA LEU A 397 -15.39 -16.53 10.42
C LEU A 397 -15.09 -17.32 9.15
N CYS A 398 -15.72 -16.94 8.04
CA CYS A 398 -15.69 -17.70 6.79
C CYS A 398 -14.95 -16.95 5.68
N PRO A 399 -14.17 -17.66 4.84
CA PRO A 399 -13.67 -17.06 3.62
C PRO A 399 -14.80 -16.58 2.70
N ALA A 400 -14.52 -15.54 1.92
CA ALA A 400 -15.47 -15.00 0.98
C ALA A 400 -15.99 -16.10 0.02
N GLY A 401 -17.31 -16.13 -0.21
CA GLY A 401 -17.99 -17.18 -0.97
C GLY A 401 -18.53 -18.33 -0.12
N PHE A 402 -18.20 -18.39 1.18
CA PHE A 402 -18.71 -19.37 2.14
C PHE A 402 -19.40 -18.69 3.32
N GLY A 403 -20.41 -19.35 3.89
CA GLY A 403 -21.24 -18.81 4.97
C GLY A 403 -21.87 -19.91 5.83
N GLY A 404 -22.91 -19.54 6.57
CA GLY A 404 -23.48 -20.37 7.63
C GLY A 404 -22.61 -20.37 8.89
N ASN A 405 -23.07 -21.02 9.95
CA ASN A 405 -22.34 -21.06 11.23
C ASN A 405 -21.00 -21.80 11.13
N PHE A 406 -20.83 -22.69 10.15
CA PHE A 406 -19.65 -23.55 10.01
C PHE A 406 -18.90 -23.35 8.68
N CYS A 407 -19.21 -22.31 7.91
CA CYS A 407 -18.59 -22.03 6.60
C CYS A 407 -18.82 -23.12 5.54
N ASN A 408 -19.87 -23.93 5.69
CA ASN A 408 -20.23 -25.03 4.79
C ASN A 408 -21.45 -24.72 3.92
N GLU A 409 -21.99 -23.50 4.05
CA GLU A 409 -23.14 -23.03 3.31
C GLU A 409 -22.72 -21.88 2.39
N ARG A 410 -23.65 -21.45 1.55
CA ARG A 410 -23.50 -20.23 0.78
C ARG A 410 -23.83 -19.02 1.66
N PRO A 411 -23.14 -17.87 1.52
CA PRO A 411 -23.51 -16.63 2.21
C PRO A 411 -24.98 -16.24 2.01
N THR A 412 -25.59 -15.74 3.08
CA THR A 412 -26.97 -15.20 3.08
C THR A 412 -27.07 -13.97 2.17
N GLY A 413 -28.10 -13.91 1.32
CA GLY A 413 -28.35 -12.75 0.44
C GLY A 413 -27.63 -12.77 -0.91
N CYS A 414 -26.85 -13.82 -1.24
CA CYS A 414 -26.12 -13.93 -2.50
C CYS A 414 -26.70 -15.00 -3.45
N GLY A 415 -27.21 -14.60 -4.62
CA GLY A 415 -27.46 -15.46 -5.81
C GLY A 415 -28.36 -16.69 -5.65
N GLU A 416 -28.24 -17.67 -6.57
CA GLU A 416 -28.79 -19.05 -6.51
C GLU A 416 -27.65 -20.09 -6.62
N THR A 417 -27.77 -21.28 -6.02
CA THR A 417 -26.75 -22.34 -6.16
C THR A 417 -26.90 -22.99 -7.53
N LEU A 418 -25.95 -22.72 -8.42
CA LEU A 418 -25.91 -23.30 -9.76
C LEU A 418 -24.93 -24.48 -9.80
N VAL A 419 -25.40 -25.66 -10.19
CA VAL A 419 -24.57 -26.88 -10.27
C VAL A 419 -24.11 -27.08 -11.72
N ALA A 420 -22.80 -27.14 -11.93
CA ALA A 420 -22.19 -27.37 -13.25
C ALA A 420 -22.54 -28.75 -13.81
N THR A 421 -22.67 -28.87 -15.15
CA THR A 421 -22.85 -30.16 -15.83
C THR A 421 -21.90 -30.31 -17.01
N LYS A 422 -21.82 -31.49 -17.63
CA LYS A 422 -20.97 -31.77 -18.80
C LYS A 422 -21.49 -31.15 -20.11
N ALA A 423 -22.76 -30.76 -20.17
CA ALA A 423 -23.37 -30.04 -21.29
C ALA A 423 -23.68 -28.59 -20.86
N ALA A 424 -23.60 -27.63 -21.79
CA ALA A 424 -24.15 -26.29 -21.55
C ALA A 424 -25.67 -26.43 -21.30
N LYS A 425 -26.18 -26.02 -20.14
CA LYS A 425 -27.55 -26.30 -19.70
C LYS A 425 -28.29 -25.09 -19.16
N THR A 426 -29.59 -25.07 -19.47
CA THR A 426 -30.69 -24.61 -18.60
C THR A 426 -31.15 -25.82 -17.75
N LEU A 427 -31.47 -25.58 -16.47
CA LEU A 427 -31.30 -26.51 -15.32
C LEU A 427 -32.10 -27.84 -15.25
N SER A 428 -31.38 -28.92 -14.90
CA SER A 428 -31.71 -29.96 -13.88
C SER A 428 -30.62 -31.05 -13.79
N TYR A 429 -30.25 -31.46 -12.55
CA TYR A 429 -29.69 -32.77 -12.08
C TYR A 429 -28.42 -32.76 -11.15
N LYS A 430 -28.28 -33.91 -10.45
CA LYS A 430 -27.47 -34.45 -9.32
C LYS A 430 -25.95 -34.20 -9.28
N ALA A 431 -25.44 -34.19 -8.04
CA ALA A 431 -24.09 -33.81 -7.62
C ALA A 431 -22.94 -34.61 -8.30
N PRO A 432 -21.88 -33.93 -8.77
CA PRO A 432 -20.70 -34.54 -9.38
C PRO A 432 -19.76 -35.22 -8.36
N ALA A 433 -18.80 -36.01 -8.87
CA ALA A 433 -17.80 -36.70 -8.06
C ALA A 433 -16.77 -35.70 -7.48
N ALA A 434 -16.17 -36.03 -6.33
CA ALA A 434 -15.27 -35.13 -5.59
C ALA A 434 -13.97 -34.73 -6.36
N THR A 435 -13.68 -35.36 -7.50
CA THR A 435 -12.49 -35.10 -8.33
C THR A 435 -12.73 -34.16 -9.50
N ASP A 436 -13.99 -33.81 -9.78
CA ASP A 436 -14.36 -33.04 -10.96
C ASP A 436 -13.90 -31.57 -10.82
N ARG A 437 -13.35 -31.00 -11.91
CA ARG A 437 -12.94 -29.58 -11.97
C ARG A 437 -13.99 -28.76 -12.71
N ILE A 438 -14.16 -27.49 -12.33
CA ILE A 438 -15.11 -26.57 -12.95
C ILE A 438 -14.33 -25.59 -13.82
N GLN A 439 -14.66 -25.56 -15.11
CA GLN A 439 -14.18 -24.53 -16.02
C GLN A 439 -15.24 -23.43 -16.14
N VAL A 440 -14.82 -22.17 -16.02
CA VAL A 440 -15.65 -20.97 -16.19
C VAL A 440 -15.01 -20.04 -17.21
N THR A 441 -15.82 -19.52 -18.12
CA THR A 441 -15.40 -18.53 -19.12
C THR A 441 -16.26 -17.27 -18.99
N ILE A 442 -15.62 -16.11 -18.96
CA ILE A 442 -16.31 -14.81 -18.95
C ILE A 442 -16.74 -14.50 -20.38
N THR A 443 -18.05 -14.41 -20.65
CA THR A 443 -18.56 -14.21 -22.02
C THR A 443 -18.96 -12.77 -22.31
N SER A 444 -19.24 -11.98 -21.29
CA SER A 444 -19.48 -10.55 -21.44
C SER A 444 -19.26 -9.80 -20.13
N TYR A 445 -18.80 -8.56 -20.24
CA TYR A 445 -18.69 -7.61 -19.14
C TYR A 445 -19.17 -6.24 -19.62
N ALA A 446 -20.12 -5.62 -18.91
CA ALA A 446 -20.85 -4.46 -19.44
C ALA A 446 -20.16 -3.11 -19.21
N ARG A 447 -19.27 -2.99 -18.22
CA ARG A 447 -18.65 -1.72 -17.85
C ARG A 447 -17.21 -1.63 -18.32
N ASN A 448 -16.77 -0.43 -18.70
CA ASN A 448 -15.37 -0.16 -19.03
C ASN A 448 -14.72 0.70 -17.93
N ALA A 449 -14.43 0.08 -16.78
CA ALA A 449 -13.82 0.72 -15.61
C ALA A 449 -12.57 -0.04 -15.13
N CYS A 450 -11.73 -0.41 -16.10
CA CYS A 450 -10.46 -1.12 -15.89
C CYS A 450 -9.54 -0.41 -14.91
N THR A 451 -9.24 -1.08 -13.80
CA THR A 451 -8.29 -0.61 -12.78
C THR A 451 -7.60 -1.80 -12.14
N SER A 452 -6.34 -1.63 -11.74
CA SER A 452 -5.67 -2.62 -10.90
C SER A 452 -6.45 -2.81 -9.59
N GLY A 453 -6.57 -4.04 -9.12
CA GLY A 453 -7.35 -4.41 -7.94
C GLY A 453 -8.86 -4.48 -8.17
N CYS A 454 -9.33 -4.05 -9.35
CA CYS A 454 -10.74 -3.97 -9.70
C CYS A 454 -11.58 -3.22 -8.64
N VAL A 455 -11.12 -2.02 -8.26
CA VAL A 455 -11.62 -1.23 -7.12
C VAL A 455 -13.06 -0.73 -7.27
N TYR A 456 -13.55 -0.60 -8.50
CA TYR A 456 -14.87 -0.04 -8.81
C TYR A 456 -15.99 -1.10 -8.75
N GLY A 457 -15.63 -2.35 -8.99
CA GLY A 457 -16.54 -3.47 -9.16
C GLY A 457 -15.89 -4.53 -10.05
N GLY A 458 -16.44 -5.74 -10.01
CA GLY A 458 -15.87 -6.86 -10.74
C GLY A 458 -16.50 -8.19 -10.36
N VAL A 459 -15.94 -9.25 -10.92
CA VAL A 459 -16.22 -10.64 -10.54
C VAL A 459 -14.93 -11.30 -10.06
N GLU A 460 -14.95 -11.89 -8.86
CA GLU A 460 -13.89 -12.74 -8.33
C GLU A 460 -14.24 -14.21 -8.57
N LEU A 461 -13.30 -14.95 -9.18
CA LEU A 461 -13.36 -16.41 -9.35
C LEU A 461 -12.35 -17.09 -8.43
N LYS A 462 -12.82 -17.77 -7.38
CA LYS A 462 -11.96 -18.44 -6.39
C LYS A 462 -11.62 -19.87 -6.80
N TRP A 463 -10.75 -20.00 -7.78
CA TRP A 463 -10.44 -21.27 -8.45
C TRP A 463 -9.45 -22.16 -7.71
N ARG A 464 -8.71 -21.64 -6.74
CA ARG A 464 -7.73 -22.42 -5.97
C ARG A 464 -8.42 -23.39 -5.01
N ARG A 465 -7.72 -24.47 -4.68
CA ARG A 465 -8.16 -25.48 -3.71
C ARG A 465 -8.23 -24.93 -2.30
N ASP A 466 -7.34 -24.01 -1.96
CA ASP A 466 -7.41 -23.28 -0.71
C ASP A 466 -8.43 -22.12 -0.85
N PRO A 467 -9.60 -22.22 -0.21
CA PRO A 467 -10.65 -21.22 -0.30
C PRO A 467 -10.33 -19.93 0.47
N THR A 468 -9.29 -19.93 1.30
CA THR A 468 -8.91 -18.76 2.11
C THR A 468 -8.28 -17.65 1.28
N LEU A 469 -7.64 -18.01 0.17
CA LEU A 469 -6.93 -17.09 -0.72
C LEU A 469 -7.89 -16.34 -1.64
N SER A 470 -7.61 -15.07 -1.92
CA SER A 470 -8.32 -14.31 -2.95
C SER A 470 -8.20 -14.98 -4.33
N GLY A 471 -9.29 -14.93 -5.07
CA GLY A 471 -9.37 -15.42 -6.44
C GLY A 471 -8.88 -14.40 -7.47
N SER A 472 -8.99 -14.81 -8.72
CA SER A 472 -8.78 -13.95 -9.87
C SER A 472 -9.93 -12.96 -10.02
N ARG A 473 -9.63 -11.68 -10.16
CA ARG A 473 -10.63 -10.62 -10.30
C ARG A 473 -10.62 -10.05 -11.70
N TYR A 474 -11.83 -9.81 -12.21
CA TYR A 474 -12.06 -9.35 -13.57
C TYR A 474 -13.00 -8.16 -13.55
N CYS A 475 -12.61 -7.09 -14.23
CA CYS A 475 -13.32 -5.82 -14.30
C CYS A 475 -13.11 -5.08 -15.62
N CYS A 476 -12.49 -5.75 -16.60
CA CYS A 476 -12.13 -5.19 -17.88
C CYS A 476 -12.89 -5.84 -19.03
N PRO A 477 -13.22 -5.09 -20.09
CA PRO A 477 -13.70 -5.67 -21.34
C PRO A 477 -12.69 -6.66 -21.97
N ASN A 478 -11.40 -6.45 -21.73
CA ASN A 478 -10.33 -7.36 -22.20
C ASN A 478 -10.32 -8.70 -21.45
N ASP A 479 -11.01 -8.81 -20.31
CA ASP A 479 -11.15 -10.07 -19.57
C ASP A 479 -12.19 -11.00 -20.20
N VAL A 480 -12.93 -10.52 -21.21
CA VAL A 480 -13.88 -11.35 -21.95
C VAL A 480 -13.12 -12.43 -22.72
N SER A 481 -13.62 -13.66 -22.65
CA SER A 481 -13.02 -14.90 -23.15
C SER A 481 -11.96 -15.51 -22.23
N GLU A 482 -11.59 -14.85 -21.12
CA GLU A 482 -10.75 -15.47 -20.10
C GLU A 482 -11.43 -16.70 -19.52
N THR A 483 -10.66 -17.78 -19.42
CA THR A 483 -11.14 -19.08 -18.99
C THR A 483 -10.33 -19.59 -17.82
N VAL A 484 -11.02 -19.87 -16.71
CA VAL A 484 -10.44 -20.36 -15.47
C VAL A 484 -10.88 -21.79 -15.23
N THR A 485 -9.98 -22.64 -14.74
CA THR A 485 -10.32 -24.00 -14.33
C THR A 485 -9.99 -24.21 -12.85
N SER A 486 -11.00 -24.49 -12.03
CA SER A 486 -10.84 -24.71 -10.59
C SER A 486 -9.97 -25.91 -10.24
N GLU A 487 -9.28 -25.88 -9.11
CA GLU A 487 -8.48 -26.99 -8.55
C GLU A 487 -9.33 -27.96 -7.70
N SER A 488 -10.59 -27.61 -7.47
CA SER A 488 -11.56 -28.36 -6.69
C SER A 488 -12.92 -28.43 -7.40
N ASN A 489 -13.84 -29.22 -6.86
CA ASN A 489 -15.22 -29.34 -7.35
C ASN A 489 -16.15 -28.23 -6.84
N ILE A 490 -15.62 -27.21 -6.17
CA ILE A 490 -16.34 -26.02 -5.71
C ILE A 490 -15.60 -24.78 -6.24
N LEU A 491 -16.33 -23.88 -6.87
CA LEU A 491 -15.81 -22.61 -7.40
C LEU A 491 -16.74 -21.47 -6.97
N PRO A 492 -16.40 -20.75 -5.89
CA PRO A 492 -17.10 -19.52 -5.56
C PRO A 492 -16.94 -18.47 -6.66
N VAL A 493 -18.07 -17.88 -7.07
CA VAL A 493 -18.17 -16.75 -8.00
C VAL A 493 -18.75 -15.57 -7.22
N ILE A 494 -17.98 -14.50 -7.09
CA ILE A 494 -18.35 -13.36 -6.25
C ILE A 494 -18.43 -12.13 -7.14
N GLY A 495 -19.66 -11.70 -7.45
CA GLY A 495 -19.90 -10.40 -8.05
C GLY A 495 -19.89 -9.33 -6.96
N TYR A 496 -19.18 -8.24 -7.18
CA TYR A 496 -19.16 -7.10 -6.27
C TYR A 496 -19.15 -5.80 -7.06
N ASN A 497 -19.73 -4.77 -6.48
CA ASN A 497 -19.79 -3.44 -7.07
C ASN A 497 -19.66 -2.39 -5.96
N ARG A 498 -18.92 -1.33 -6.25
CA ARG A 498 -18.73 -0.23 -5.32
C ARG A 498 -19.29 1.08 -5.85
N TYR A 499 -19.22 1.27 -7.17
CA TYR A 499 -19.72 2.46 -7.83
C TYR A 499 -20.61 2.07 -9.00
N GLY A 500 -21.92 2.25 -8.89
CA GLY A 500 -22.85 1.93 -9.97
C GLY A 500 -23.14 0.43 -10.11
N ALA A 501 -23.99 0.10 -11.08
CA ALA A 501 -24.37 -1.28 -11.37
C ALA A 501 -23.32 -1.97 -12.25
N GLU A 502 -23.00 -3.21 -11.92
CA GLU A 502 -22.13 -4.09 -12.71
C GLU A 502 -22.94 -5.26 -13.25
N SER A 503 -22.65 -5.68 -14.48
CA SER A 503 -23.18 -6.93 -15.03
C SER A 503 -22.12 -7.67 -15.82
N PHE A 504 -22.08 -8.98 -15.58
CA PHE A 504 -21.19 -9.91 -16.24
C PHE A 504 -21.97 -11.20 -16.56
N THR A 505 -21.55 -11.91 -17.59
CA THR A 505 -22.10 -13.22 -17.94
C THR A 505 -20.97 -14.23 -18.00
N LEU A 506 -21.25 -15.41 -17.46
CA LEU A 506 -20.32 -16.52 -17.38
C LEU A 506 -20.94 -17.74 -18.06
N THR A 507 -20.12 -18.51 -18.76
CA THR A 507 -20.43 -19.89 -19.11
C THR A 507 -19.58 -20.82 -18.27
N TYR A 508 -20.10 -22.00 -17.94
CA TYR A 508 -19.42 -22.93 -17.04
C TYR A 508 -19.69 -24.39 -17.42
N ARG A 509 -18.71 -25.27 -17.19
CA ARG A 509 -18.80 -26.72 -17.44
C ARG A 509 -17.93 -27.51 -16.48
N ILE A 510 -18.28 -28.79 -16.28
CA ILE A 510 -17.41 -29.76 -15.60
C ILE A 510 -16.42 -30.35 -16.60
N LEU A 511 -15.15 -30.52 -16.19
CA LEU A 511 -14.11 -31.24 -16.93
C LEU A 511 -14.05 -32.71 -16.54
#